data_AF-A0A1F0V1W4-F1
#
_entry.id   AF-A0A1F0V1W4-F1
#
_cell.length_a   1.000
_cell.length_b   1.000
_cell.length_c   1.000
_cell.angle_alpha   90.00
_cell.angle_beta   90.00
_cell.angle_gamma   90.00
#
_symmetry.space_group_name_H-M   'P 1'
#
loop_
_entity.id
_entity.type
_entity.pdbx_description
1 polymer ?
#
loop_
_entity_poly.entity_id
_entity_poly.type
_entity_poly.pdbx_seq_one_letter_code
_entity_poly.pdbx_strand_id
1 'polypeptide(L)'
;MIATLSTCAQLERDNISFRLNSGRKQYVEKGGKLGRPTGSTKSQDKKREEYREVINLLNKGYAIRDVAKLTGKGISTVQGVKKEFVA
;
A
#
# COMPACT_ATOMS: atom_id res chain seq x y z
N MET A 1 36.82 23.29 -10.27
CA MET A 1 35.73 24.01 -9.56
C MET A 1 34.39 23.25 -9.55
N ILE A 2 34.17 22.24 -10.40
CA ILE A 2 32.93 21.43 -10.41
C ILE A 2 32.86 20.51 -9.17
N ALA A 3 33.95 19.81 -8.84
CA ALA A 3 33.99 18.89 -7.70
C ALA A 3 33.66 19.58 -6.36
N THR A 4 34.16 20.79 -6.14
CA THR A 4 33.91 21.56 -4.91
C THR A 4 32.43 21.93 -4.76
N LEU A 5 31.77 22.35 -5.84
CA LEU A 5 30.34 22.66 -5.82
C LEU A 5 29.49 21.40 -5.62
N SER A 6 29.88 20.27 -6.22
CA SER A 6 29.22 18.98 -5.99
C SER A 6 29.35 18.51 -4.55
N THR A 7 30.50 18.70 -3.90
CA THR A 7 30.69 18.37 -2.48
C THR A 7 29.82 19.25 -1.58
N CYS A 8 29.73 20.57 -1.85
CA CYS A 8 28.84 21.46 -1.10
C CYS A 8 27.38 21.02 -1.21
N ALA A 9 26.91 20.73 -2.43
CA ALA A 9 25.54 20.24 -2.65
C ALA A 9 25.27 18.89 -1.96
N GLN A 10 26.27 18.00 -1.86
CA GLN A 10 26.14 16.75 -1.13
C GLN A 10 25.99 16.99 0.37
N LEU A 11 26.83 17.84 0.95
CA LEU A 11 26.78 18.19 2.37
C LEU A 11 25.45 18.85 2.77
N GLU A 12 24.89 19.71 1.91
CA GLU A 12 23.58 20.32 2.14
C GLU A 12 22.46 19.26 2.18
N ARG A 13 22.48 18.30 1.24
CA ARG A 13 21.52 17.19 1.22
C ARG A 13 21.64 16.30 2.45
N ASP A 14 22.86 16.00 2.87
CA ASP A 14 23.12 15.15 4.03
C ASP A 14 22.67 15.84 5.33
N ASN A 15 22.88 17.15 5.44
CA ASN A 15 22.38 17.95 6.56
C ASN A 15 20.85 17.96 6.65
N ILE A 16 20.16 18.10 5.51
CA ILE A 16 18.69 18.03 5.47
C ILE A 16 18.22 16.64 5.89
N SER A 17 18.82 15.58 5.34
CA SER A 17 18.51 14.19 5.68
C SER A 17 18.71 13.92 7.18
N PHE A 18 19.85 14.36 7.74
CA PHE A 18 20.16 14.21 9.15
C PHE A 18 19.10 14.87 10.04
N ARG A 19 18.72 16.11 9.75
CA ARG A 19 17.70 16.84 10.54
C ARG A 19 16.33 16.16 10.48
N LEU A 20 15.91 15.73 9.29
CA LEU A 20 14.63 15.04 9.09
C LEU A 20 14.61 13.69 9.81
N ASN A 21 15.69 12.91 9.72
CA ASN A 21 15.79 11.62 10.39
C ASN A 21 15.86 11.75 11.91
N SER A 22 16.57 12.76 12.41
CA SER A 22 16.60 13.06 13.85
C SER A 22 15.21 13.45 14.38
N GLY A 23 14.50 14.35 13.70
CA GLY A 23 13.12 14.71 14.07
C GLY A 23 12.15 13.53 13.97
N ARG A 24 12.27 12.72 12.91
CA ARG A 24 11.49 11.49 12.73
C ARG A 24 11.73 10.51 13.88
N LYS A 25 12.98 10.30 14.28
CA LYS A 25 13.35 9.41 15.39
C LYS A 25 12.74 9.89 16.70
N GLN A 26 12.86 11.19 17.01
CA GLN A 26 12.25 11.77 18.21
C GLN A 26 10.73 11.63 18.23
N TYR A 27 10.05 11.80 17.09
CA TYR A 27 8.60 11.62 16.99
C TYR A 27 8.19 10.18 17.30
N VAL A 28 8.91 9.19 16.75
CA VAL A 28 8.65 7.77 17.00
C VAL A 28 8.95 7.39 18.45
N GLU A 29 10.04 7.89 19.03
CA GLU A 29 10.38 7.68 20.45
C GLU A 29 9.32 8.24 21.40
N LYS A 30 8.69 9.36 21.03
CA LYS A 30 7.55 9.94 21.77
C LYS A 30 6.22 9.20 21.56
N GLY A 31 6.23 8.05 20.88
CA GLY A 31 5.05 7.23 20.60
C GLY A 31 4.26 7.61 19.35
N GLY A 32 4.79 8.53 18.54
CA GLY A 32 4.22 8.89 17.26
C GLY A 32 4.26 7.73 16.27
N LYS A 33 3.13 7.45 15.62
CA LYS A 33 3.01 6.39 14.60
C LYS A 33 3.13 6.99 13.22
N LEU A 34 4.07 6.49 12.42
CA LEU A 34 4.27 6.91 11.04
C LEU A 34 3.65 5.89 10.08
N GLY A 35 3.22 6.37 8.92
CA GLY A 35 2.57 5.53 7.90
C GLY A 35 1.05 5.65 7.91
N ARG A 36 0.39 4.72 7.25
CA ARG A 36 -1.07 4.74 7.07
C ARG A 36 -1.76 4.52 8.44
N PRO A 37 -2.78 5.32 8.79
CA PRO A 37 -3.48 5.14 10.06
C PRO A 37 -4.12 3.76 10.15
N THR A 38 -4.02 3.16 11.33
CA THR A 38 -4.69 1.90 11.68
C THR A 38 -6.20 2.08 11.52
N GLY A 39 -6.83 1.30 10.64
CA GLY A 39 -8.26 1.39 10.32
C GLY A 39 -8.61 2.06 8.98
N SER A 40 -7.63 2.58 8.23
CA SER A 40 -7.86 3.03 6.85
C SER A 40 -8.05 1.87 5.86
N THR A 41 -7.74 0.64 6.28
CA THR A 41 -8.06 -0.57 5.50
C THR A 41 -9.56 -0.79 5.55
N LYS A 42 -10.19 -1.01 4.38
CA LYS A 42 -11.62 -1.33 4.30
C LYS A 42 -11.92 -2.55 5.20
N SER A 43 -12.96 -2.44 6.03
CA SER A 43 -13.44 -3.57 6.86
C SER A 43 -13.83 -4.75 5.96
N GLN A 44 -13.76 -5.98 6.49
CA GLN A 44 -14.11 -7.17 5.71
C GLN A 44 -15.55 -7.10 5.18
N ASP A 45 -16.49 -6.54 5.94
CA ASP A 45 -17.88 -6.40 5.50
C ASP A 45 -18.01 -5.47 4.29
N LYS A 46 -17.33 -4.32 4.32
CA LYS A 46 -17.32 -3.40 3.17
C LYS A 46 -16.68 -4.01 1.94
N LYS A 47 -15.64 -4.84 2.12
CA LYS A 47 -15.03 -5.59 1.02
C LYS A 47 -15.97 -6.67 0.47
N ARG A 48 -16.72 -7.38 1.33
CA ARG A 48 -17.72 -8.38 0.91
C ARG A 48 -18.81 -7.74 0.06
N GLU A 49 -19.27 -6.53 0.43
CA GLU A 49 -20.24 -5.77 -0.36
C GLU A 49 -19.66 -5.34 -1.72
N GLU A 50 -18.48 -4.70 -1.71
CA GLU A 50 -17.84 -4.17 -2.91
C GLU A 50 -17.46 -5.26 -3.92
N TYR A 51 -17.05 -6.44 -3.44
CA TYR A 51 -16.61 -7.56 -4.26
C TYR A 51 -17.64 -8.69 -4.32
N ARG A 52 -18.91 -8.44 -3.99
CA ARG A 52 -19.97 -9.46 -3.99
C ARG A 52 -20.06 -10.21 -5.30
N GLU A 53 -19.99 -9.49 -6.42
CA GLU A 53 -20.04 -10.07 -7.77
C GLU A 53 -18.83 -10.98 -8.05
N VAL A 54 -17.63 -10.53 -7.66
CA VAL A 54 -16.38 -11.30 -7.80
C VAL A 54 -16.43 -12.58 -6.97
N ILE A 55 -16.88 -12.49 -5.72
CA ILE A 55 -17.02 -13.63 -4.79
C ILE A 55 -18.02 -14.65 -5.36
N ASN A 56 -19.18 -14.19 -5.86
CA ASN A 56 -20.19 -15.05 -6.44
C ASN A 56 -19.69 -15.79 -7.69
N LEU A 57 -18.93 -15.12 -8.55
CA LEU A 57 -18.35 -15.75 -9.75
C LEU A 57 -17.23 -16.74 -9.39
N LEU A 58 -16.40 -16.42 -8.39
CA LEU A 58 -15.37 -17.35 -7.91
C LEU A 58 -15.98 -18.59 -7.25
N ASN A 59 -17.05 -18.44 -6.46
CA ASN A 59 -17.77 -19.57 -5.85
C ASN A 59 -18.45 -20.49 -6.88
N LYS A 60 -18.83 -19.95 -8.05
CA LYS A 60 -19.34 -20.73 -9.18
C LYS A 60 -18.24 -21.50 -9.95
N GLY A 61 -16.97 -21.33 -9.58
CA GLY A 61 -15.84 -22.05 -10.17
C GLY A 61 -15.24 -21.41 -11.43
N TYR A 62 -15.58 -20.16 -11.75
CA TYR A 62 -15.00 -19.46 -12.90
C TYR A 62 -13.51 -19.18 -12.71
N ALA A 63 -12.74 -19.23 -13.81
CA ALA A 63 -11.32 -18.93 -13.78
C ALA A 63 -11.06 -17.46 -13.42
N ILE A 64 -10.01 -17.21 -12.64
CA ILE A 64 -9.63 -15.87 -12.14
C ILE A 64 -9.52 -14.84 -13.28
N ARG A 65 -8.98 -15.26 -14.43
CA ARG A 65 -8.81 -14.39 -15.61
C ARG A 65 -10.15 -13.98 -16.23
N ASP A 66 -11.12 -14.89 -16.24
CA ASP A 66 -12.44 -14.63 -16.81
C ASP A 66 -13.25 -13.75 -15.86
N VAL A 67 -13.18 -14.01 -14.54
CA VAL A 67 -13.80 -13.14 -13.53
C VAL A 67 -13.23 -11.72 -13.59
N ALA A 68 -11.91 -11.55 -13.77
CA ALA A 68 -11.29 -10.23 -13.92
C ALA A 68 -11.80 -9.48 -15.16
N LYS A 69 -11.94 -10.18 -16.30
CA LYS A 69 -12.50 -9.60 -17.53
C LYS A 69 -13.98 -9.22 -17.35
N LEU A 70 -14.78 -10.10 -16.77
CA LEU A 70 -16.23 -9.92 -16.59
C LEU A 70 -16.56 -8.78 -15.61
N THR A 71 -15.77 -8.63 -14.55
CA THR A 71 -16.00 -7.61 -13.51
C THR A 71 -15.22 -6.31 -13.73
N GLY A 72 -14.35 -6.26 -14.75
CA GLY A 72 -13.47 -5.13 -15.03
C GLY A 72 -12.47 -4.84 -13.90
N LYS A 73 -12.25 -5.79 -12.98
CA LYS A 73 -11.33 -5.64 -11.84
C LYS A 73 -9.95 -6.18 -12.20
N GLY A 74 -8.92 -5.63 -11.56
CA GLY A 74 -7.54 -6.10 -11.72
C GLY A 74 -7.38 -7.55 -11.25
N ILE A 75 -6.52 -8.31 -11.94
CA ILE A 75 -6.24 -9.73 -11.63
C ILE A 75 -5.74 -9.87 -10.17
N SER A 76 -4.87 -8.96 -9.72
CA SER A 76 -4.35 -8.96 -8.34
C SER A 76 -5.45 -8.76 -7.31
N THR A 77 -6.46 -7.94 -7.61
CA THR A 77 -7.64 -7.74 -6.76
C THR A 77 -8.48 -9.00 -6.68
N VAL A 78 -8.77 -9.66 -7.81
CA VAL A 78 -9.53 -10.92 -7.83
C VAL A 78 -8.79 -12.03 -7.09
N GLN A 79 -7.47 -12.13 -7.24
CA GLN A 79 -6.64 -13.07 -6.48
C GLN A 79 -6.66 -12.79 -4.98
N GLY A 80 -6.59 -11.52 -4.59
CA GLY A 80 -6.72 -11.11 -3.18
C GLY A 80 -8.08 -11.47 -2.60
N VAL A 81 -9.16 -11.19 -3.34
CA VAL A 81 -10.54 -11.55 -2.96
C VAL A 81 -10.69 -13.06 -2.84
N LYS A 82 -10.13 -13.84 -3.77
CA LYS A 82 -10.13 -15.31 -3.68
C LYS A 82 -9.47 -15.75 -2.37
N LYS A 83 -8.26 -15.29 -2.09
CA LYS A 83 -7.51 -15.66 -0.87
C LYS A 83 -8.23 -15.24 0.43
N GLU A 84 -8.93 -14.11 0.42
CA GLU A 84 -9.58 -13.55 1.61
C GLU A 84 -10.99 -14.13 1.86
N PHE A 85 -11.72 -14.54 0.81
CA PHE A 85 -13.15 -14.88 0.89
C PHE A 85 -13.55 -16.26 0.36
N VAL A 86 -12.68 -16.95 -0.37
CA VAL A 86 -12.95 -18.26 -0.97
C VAL A 86 -11.90 -19.25 -0.47
N ALA A 87 -12.35 -20.36 0.13
CA ALA A 87 -11.48 -21.43 0.59
C ALA A 87 -10.95 -22.27 -0.58
#